data_AF-A0A0R1MNP9-F1
#
_entry.id   AF-A0A0R1MNP9-F1
#
_cell.length_a   1.000
_cell.length_b   1.000
_cell.length_c   1.000
_cell.angle_alpha   90.00
_cell.angle_beta   90.00
_cell.angle_gamma   90.00
#
_symmetry.space_group_name_H-M   'P 1'
#
loop_
_entity.id
_entity.type
_entity.pdbx_description
1 polymer ?
#
loop_
_entity_poly.entity_id
_entity_poly.type
_entity_poly.pdbx_seq_one_letter_code
_entity_poly.pdbx_strand_id
1 'polypeptide(L)'
;MREQDLADLFSYGSQKEVAQGAGFKQCRTKEDALSFMKFLDNKFSWVIEEEATQKVIGNICLYETVSASGEILSAKRTLGYALNKNYWNQGIITNAIEKMVIYARHIGIMEIEAFVAISNPASARVLEKNEFIARDLITLPFWKNFLQQEKAIVYYKKLDEKERIY
;
A
#
# COMPACT_ATOMS: atom_id res chain seq x y z
N MET A 1 -10.84 4.01 -12.55
CA MET A 1 -11.61 4.78 -11.55
C MET A 1 -12.62 5.66 -12.27
N ARG A 2 -13.76 5.92 -11.64
CA ARG A 2 -14.89 6.74 -12.11
C ARG A 2 -14.82 8.14 -11.49
N GLU A 3 -15.53 9.10 -12.06
CA GLU A 3 -15.59 10.48 -11.53
C GLU A 3 -16.14 10.53 -10.09
N GLN A 4 -17.11 9.67 -9.77
CA GLN A 4 -17.65 9.53 -8.41
C GLN A 4 -16.61 9.08 -7.38
N ASP A 5 -15.58 8.35 -7.80
CA ASP A 5 -14.54 7.84 -6.90
C ASP A 5 -13.74 9.02 -6.32
N LEU A 6 -13.68 10.18 -6.98
CA LEU A 6 -12.97 11.36 -6.46
C LEU A 6 -13.47 11.79 -5.07
N ALA A 7 -14.78 11.73 -4.84
CA ALA A 7 -15.37 12.07 -3.54
C ALA A 7 -14.99 11.04 -2.46
N ASP A 8 -14.90 9.77 -2.85
CA ASP A 8 -14.53 8.67 -1.98
C ASP A 8 -13.03 8.70 -1.63
N LEU A 9 -12.17 8.94 -2.61
CA LEU A 9 -10.75 9.20 -2.42
C LEU A 9 -10.52 10.40 -1.50
N PHE A 10 -11.27 11.49 -1.67
CA PHE A 10 -11.21 12.61 -0.75
C PHE A 10 -11.67 12.23 0.67
N SER A 11 -12.70 11.38 0.79
CA SER A 11 -13.26 10.96 2.09
C SER A 11 -12.22 10.27 2.99
N TYR A 12 -11.38 9.39 2.45
CA TYR A 12 -10.31 8.76 3.24
C TYR A 12 -8.98 9.49 3.15
N GLY A 13 -8.66 10.10 2.01
CA GLY A 13 -7.42 10.85 1.81
C GLY A 13 -7.33 12.12 2.68
N SER A 14 -8.47 12.68 3.09
CA SER A 14 -8.53 13.80 4.02
C SER A 14 -8.36 13.42 5.49
N GLN A 15 -8.43 12.14 5.83
CA GLN A 15 -8.25 11.68 7.21
C GLN A 15 -6.76 11.72 7.56
N LYS A 16 -6.41 12.54 8.55
CA LYS A 16 -5.01 12.78 8.95
C LYS A 16 -4.29 11.48 9.31
N GLU A 17 -4.96 10.61 10.06
CA GLU A 17 -4.40 9.34 10.53
C GLU A 17 -4.17 8.35 9.38
N VAL A 18 -5.01 8.37 8.35
CA VAL A 18 -4.83 7.54 7.15
C VAL A 18 -3.63 8.03 6.35
N ALA A 19 -3.55 9.32 6.07
CA ALA A 19 -2.45 9.93 5.33
C ALA A 19 -1.10 9.74 6.04
N GLN A 20 -1.06 9.98 7.36
CA GLN A 20 0.13 9.77 8.17
C GLN A 20 0.54 8.29 8.25
N GLY A 21 -0.42 7.39 8.44
CA GLY A 21 -0.14 5.96 8.57
C GLY A 21 0.38 5.32 7.28
N ALA A 22 -0.11 5.79 6.13
CA ALA A 22 0.25 5.27 4.80
C ALA A 22 1.33 6.09 4.08
N GLY A 23 1.75 7.23 4.63
CA GLY A 23 2.85 8.02 4.09
C GLY A 23 2.53 8.77 2.80
N PHE A 24 1.34 9.35 2.70
CA PHE A 24 0.97 10.25 1.60
C PHE A 24 0.51 11.63 2.10
N LYS A 25 0.46 12.62 1.21
CA LYS A 25 -0.01 13.97 1.52
C LYS A 25 -1.51 13.95 1.84
N GLN A 26 -1.89 14.36 3.04
CA GLN A 26 -3.31 14.54 3.40
C GLN A 26 -4.01 15.43 2.36
N CYS A 27 -5.11 14.94 1.80
CA CYS A 27 -5.94 15.72 0.88
C CYS A 27 -6.73 16.77 1.65
N ARG A 28 -6.46 18.05 1.42
CA ARG A 28 -7.18 19.16 2.05
C ARG A 28 -8.16 19.83 1.09
N THR A 29 -7.93 19.69 -0.21
CA THR A 29 -8.81 20.22 -1.24
C THR A 29 -9.20 19.14 -2.26
N LYS A 30 -10.15 19.47 -3.13
CA LYS A 30 -10.54 18.58 -4.25
C LYS A 30 -9.38 18.36 -5.21
N GLU A 31 -8.53 19.37 -5.41
CA GLU A 31 -7.34 19.29 -6.24
C GLU A 31 -6.33 18.31 -5.68
N ASP A 32 -6.14 18.26 -4.35
CA ASP A 32 -5.29 17.25 -3.72
C ASP A 32 -5.83 15.83 -3.98
N ALA A 33 -7.15 15.62 -3.89
CA ALA A 33 -7.76 14.33 -4.21
C ALA A 33 -7.64 13.99 -5.69
N LEU A 34 -7.73 14.97 -6.60
CA LEU A 34 -7.54 14.75 -8.03
C LEU A 34 -6.09 14.36 -8.33
N SER A 35 -5.12 15.00 -7.68
CA SER A 35 -3.71 14.60 -7.76
C SER A 35 -3.49 13.19 -7.22
N PHE A 36 -4.16 12.82 -6.13
CA PHE A 36 -4.07 11.47 -5.57
C PHE A 36 -4.71 10.41 -6.48
N MET A 37 -5.87 10.72 -7.07
CA MET A 37 -6.52 9.86 -8.07
C MET A 37 -5.62 9.65 -9.28
N LYS A 38 -5.02 10.72 -9.82
CA LYS A 38 -4.04 10.62 -10.93
C LYS A 38 -2.82 9.80 -10.56
N PHE A 39 -2.33 9.91 -9.33
CA PHE A 39 -1.22 9.09 -8.82
C PHE A 39 -1.58 7.59 -8.80
N LEU A 40 -2.81 7.26 -8.43
CA LEU A 40 -3.31 5.88 -8.41
C LEU A 40 -3.77 5.38 -9.80
N ASP A 41 -3.86 6.25 -10.81
CA ASP A 41 -4.31 5.87 -12.16
C ASP A 41 -3.17 5.23 -12.96
N ASN A 42 -2.75 4.05 -12.53
CA ASN A 42 -1.70 3.26 -13.15
C ASN A 42 -1.96 1.76 -13.02
N LYS A 43 -1.29 0.95 -13.84
CA LYS A 43 -1.47 -0.51 -13.91
C LYS A 43 -1.05 -1.29 -12.66
N PHE A 44 -0.42 -0.64 -11.69
CA PHE A 44 0.09 -1.25 -10.46
C PHE A 44 -0.64 -0.77 -9.20
N SER A 45 -1.79 -0.13 -9.38
CA SER A 45 -2.60 0.41 -8.29
C SER A 45 -4.04 -0.02 -8.48
N TRP A 46 -4.67 -0.40 -7.37
CA TRP A 46 -6.07 -0.81 -7.32
C TRP A 46 -6.77 -0.08 -6.19
N VAL A 47 -8.06 0.18 -6.40
CA VAL A 47 -8.95 0.66 -5.35
C VAL A 47 -9.61 -0.52 -4.64
N ILE A 48 -9.94 -0.35 -3.37
CA ILE A 48 -10.72 -1.29 -2.60
C ILE A 48 -12.13 -0.72 -2.52
N GLU A 49 -13.10 -1.47 -3.02
CA GLU A 49 -14.52 -1.08 -3.02
C GLU A 49 -15.31 -1.88 -1.98
N GLU A 50 -16.22 -1.20 -1.27
CA GLU A 50 -17.21 -1.86 -0.43
C GLU A 50 -18.30 -2.45 -1.32
N GLU A 51 -18.53 -3.76 -1.23
CA GLU A 51 -19.45 -4.49 -2.13
C GLU A 51 -20.88 -3.94 -2.10
N ALA A 52 -21.39 -3.60 -0.91
CA ALA A 52 -22.78 -3.16 -0.74
C ALA A 52 -23.08 -1.79 -1.37
N THR A 53 -22.11 -0.87 -1.34
CA THR A 53 -22.31 0.53 -1.76
C THR A 53 -21.54 0.88 -3.02
N GLN A 54 -20.62 0.02 -3.45
CA GLN A 54 -19.65 0.26 -4.52
C GLN A 54 -18.75 1.48 -4.24
N LYS A 55 -18.65 1.87 -2.97
CA LYS A 55 -17.85 3.01 -2.51
C LYS A 55 -16.38 2.65 -2.46
N VAL A 56 -15.50 3.52 -2.94
CA VAL A 56 -14.05 3.35 -2.75
C VAL A 56 -13.68 3.65 -1.29
N ILE A 57 -13.13 2.66 -0.61
CA ILE A 57 -12.77 2.74 0.81
C ILE A 57 -11.27 2.66 1.07
N GLY A 58 -10.45 2.47 0.04
CA GLY A 58 -9.00 2.43 0.17
C GLY A 58 -8.31 2.11 -1.15
N ASN A 59 -7.01 1.86 -1.07
CA ASN A 59 -6.20 1.46 -2.21
C ASN A 59 -5.06 0.52 -1.79
N ILE A 60 -4.57 -0.25 -2.75
CA ILE A 60 -3.41 -1.14 -2.63
C ILE A 60 -2.59 -1.08 -3.91
N CYS A 61 -1.27 -1.10 -3.79
CA CYS A 61 -0.35 -0.86 -4.91
C CYS A 61 0.86 -1.80 -4.85
N LEU A 62 1.43 -2.14 -6.01
CA LEU A 62 2.69 -2.87 -6.17
C LEU A 62 3.68 -2.07 -7.02
N TYR A 63 4.36 -1.12 -6.38
CA TYR A 63 5.32 -0.25 -7.05
C TYR A 63 6.57 -0.99 -7.52
N GLU A 64 7.20 -0.48 -8.57
CA GLU A 64 8.53 -0.92 -9.00
C GLU A 64 9.54 -0.64 -7.90
N THR A 65 10.34 -1.65 -7.55
CA THR A 65 11.47 -1.46 -6.64
C THR A 65 12.70 -1.13 -7.45
N VAL A 66 13.45 -0.12 -7.02
CA VAL A 66 14.70 0.31 -7.63
C VAL A 66 15.85 0.03 -6.67
N SER A 67 16.95 -0.50 -7.18
CA SER A 67 18.17 -0.75 -6.41
C SER A 67 18.88 0.55 -6.03
N ALA A 68 19.89 0.45 -5.15
CA ALA A 68 20.74 1.60 -4.82
C ALA A 68 21.52 2.14 -6.03
N SER A 69 21.76 1.32 -7.06
CA SER A 69 22.39 1.71 -8.33
C SER A 69 21.41 2.37 -9.31
N GLY A 70 20.11 2.44 -8.99
CA GLY A 70 19.09 3.02 -9.87
C GLY A 70 18.47 2.01 -10.86
N GLU A 71 18.74 0.71 -10.70
CA GLU A 71 18.24 -0.32 -11.60
C GLU A 71 16.87 -0.84 -11.12
N ILE A 72 15.94 -1.04 -12.06
CA ILE A 72 14.64 -1.64 -11.75
C ILE A 72 14.83 -3.12 -11.44
N LEU A 73 14.43 -3.52 -10.24
CA LEU A 73 14.42 -4.91 -9.79
C LEU A 73 13.12 -5.56 -10.25
N SER A 74 13.07 -6.06 -11.49
CA SER A 74 11.85 -6.56 -12.14
C SER A 74 11.13 -7.67 -11.37
N ALA A 75 11.86 -8.52 -10.65
CA ALA A 75 11.33 -9.61 -9.83
C ALA A 75 10.91 -9.17 -8.42
N LYS A 76 11.01 -7.89 -8.09
CA LYS A 76 10.71 -7.35 -6.77
C LYS A 76 9.72 -6.18 -6.87
N ARG A 77 8.79 -6.12 -5.91
CA ARG A 77 7.81 -5.04 -5.82
C ARG A 77 7.69 -4.48 -4.42
N THR A 78 7.39 -3.19 -4.34
CA THR A 78 7.08 -2.52 -3.07
C THR A 78 5.57 -2.40 -2.92
N LEU A 79 5.03 -3.04 -1.88
CA LEU A 79 3.64 -3.00 -1.50
C LEU A 79 3.34 -1.73 -0.70
N GLY A 80 2.32 -1.00 -1.13
CA GLY A 80 1.73 0.13 -0.41
C GLY A 80 0.22 -0.04 -0.28
N TYR A 81 -0.36 0.44 0.82
CA TYR A 81 -1.80 0.38 1.02
C TYR A 81 -2.31 1.46 1.97
N ALA A 82 -3.57 1.84 1.78
CA ALA A 82 -4.31 2.72 2.67
C ALA A 82 -5.77 2.26 2.76
N LEU A 83 -6.38 2.41 3.94
CA LEU A 83 -7.79 2.13 4.15
C LEU A 83 -8.42 3.28 4.93
N ASN A 84 -9.65 3.63 4.58
CA ASN A 84 -10.48 4.54 5.34
C ASN A 84 -10.60 4.07 6.80
N LYS A 85 -10.39 4.99 7.75
CA LYS A 85 -10.37 4.71 9.19
C LYS A 85 -11.63 4.01 9.69
N ASN A 86 -12.78 4.32 9.09
CA ASN A 86 -14.06 3.73 9.47
C ASN A 86 -14.15 2.22 9.17
N TYR A 87 -13.22 1.69 8.36
CA TYR A 87 -13.17 0.30 7.92
C TYR A 87 -11.99 -0.47 8.53
N TRP A 88 -11.22 0.15 9.44
CA TRP A 88 -10.10 -0.50 10.10
C TRP A 88 -10.55 -1.64 11.01
N ASN A 89 -9.63 -2.58 11.28
CA ASN A 89 -9.82 -3.75 12.15
C ASN A 89 -10.89 -4.75 11.67
N GLN A 90 -11.28 -4.71 10.39
CA GLN A 90 -12.24 -5.65 9.79
C GLN A 90 -11.57 -6.71 8.89
N GLY A 91 -10.23 -6.79 8.86
CA GLY A 91 -9.49 -7.76 8.04
C GLY A 91 -9.40 -7.43 6.54
N ILE A 92 -9.98 -6.32 6.09
CA ILE A 92 -10.06 -5.94 4.67
C ILE A 92 -8.66 -5.89 4.00
N ILE A 93 -7.70 -5.17 4.59
CA ILE A 93 -6.34 -5.10 4.01
C ILE A 93 -5.63 -6.46 4.10
N THR A 94 -5.85 -7.24 5.17
CA THR A 94 -5.27 -8.59 5.27
C THR A 94 -5.69 -9.43 4.07
N ASN A 95 -6.99 -9.46 3.74
CA ASN A 95 -7.51 -10.18 2.58
C ASN A 95 -7.04 -9.58 1.24
N ALA A 96 -6.92 -8.25 1.16
CA ALA A 96 -6.41 -7.58 -0.05
C ALA A 96 -4.94 -7.96 -0.33
N ILE A 97 -4.10 -8.04 0.71
CA ILE A 97 -2.69 -8.43 0.58
C ILE A 97 -2.58 -9.89 0.16
N GLU A 98 -3.39 -10.78 0.71
CA GLU A 98 -3.41 -12.20 0.31
C GLU A 98 -3.65 -12.34 -1.20
N LYS A 99 -4.67 -11.66 -1.73
CA LYS A 99 -4.94 -11.63 -3.17
C LYS A 99 -3.79 -11.00 -3.97
N MET A 100 -3.17 -9.96 -3.42
CA MET A 100 -2.05 -9.28 -4.07
C MET A 100 -0.80 -10.17 -4.15
N VAL A 101 -0.55 -11.00 -3.13
CA VAL A 101 0.54 -11.99 -3.12
C VAL A 101 0.32 -13.04 -4.20
N ILE A 102 -0.91 -13.55 -4.35
CA ILE A 102 -1.28 -14.50 -5.42
C ILE A 102 -1.06 -13.87 -6.80
N TYR A 103 -1.56 -12.65 -7.00
CA TYR A 103 -1.37 -11.92 -8.25
C TYR A 103 0.13 -11.70 -8.56
N ALA A 104 0.91 -11.27 -7.58
CA ALA A 104 2.34 -11.04 -7.74
C ALA A 104 3.08 -12.32 -8.18
N ARG A 105 2.76 -13.48 -7.60
CA ARG A 105 3.28 -14.80 -8.06
C ARG A 105 2.93 -15.07 -9.51
N HIS A 106 1.68 -14.82 -9.89
CA HIS A 106 1.18 -15.08 -11.24
C HIS A 106 1.95 -14.27 -12.30
N ILE A 107 2.29 -13.01 -11.99
CA ILE A 107 3.06 -12.15 -12.90
C ILE A 107 4.59 -12.30 -12.74
N GLY A 108 5.06 -13.31 -12.00
CA GLY A 108 6.48 -13.65 -11.88
C GLY A 108 7.29 -12.81 -10.89
N ILE A 109 6.65 -12.15 -9.93
CA ILE A 109 7.36 -11.51 -8.81
C ILE A 109 7.84 -12.58 -7.83
N MET A 110 9.09 -12.44 -7.38
CA MET A 110 9.76 -13.36 -6.45
C MET A 110 9.88 -12.78 -5.03
N GLU A 111 9.80 -11.45 -4.87
CA GLU A 111 9.85 -10.80 -3.57
C GLU A 111 8.92 -9.59 -3.52
N ILE A 112 8.17 -9.46 -2.43
CA ILE A 112 7.46 -8.22 -2.10
C ILE A 112 8.09 -7.64 -0.84
N GLU A 113 8.32 -6.34 -0.82
CA GLU A 113 8.65 -5.60 0.39
C GLU A 113 7.61 -4.54 0.72
N ALA A 114 7.54 -4.14 1.98
CA ALA A 114 6.71 -3.05 2.46
C ALA A 114 7.47 -2.27 3.53
N PHE A 115 7.23 -0.97 3.60
CA PHE A 115 7.86 -0.09 4.58
C PHE A 115 6.82 0.36 5.59
N VAL A 116 7.05 0.06 6.87
CA VAL A 116 6.11 0.39 7.94
C VAL A 116 6.73 1.39 8.89
N ALA A 117 6.02 2.49 9.13
CA ALA A 117 6.34 3.43 10.17
C ALA A 117 6.34 2.74 11.55
N ILE A 118 7.40 2.91 12.35
CA ILE A 118 7.47 2.45 13.75
C ILE A 118 6.22 2.86 14.57
N SER A 119 5.67 4.05 14.33
CA SER A 119 4.46 4.53 15.01
C SER A 119 3.16 3.86 14.55
N ASN A 120 3.20 3.02 13.51
CA ASN A 120 2.06 2.33 12.92
C ASN A 120 2.16 0.79 13.09
N PRO A 121 2.03 0.27 14.33
CA PRO A 121 2.06 -1.17 14.59
C PRO A 121 0.86 -1.92 13.98
N ALA A 122 -0.22 -1.22 13.61
CA ALA A 122 -1.37 -1.85 12.97
C ALA A 122 -1.01 -2.38 11.57
N SER A 123 -0.28 -1.59 10.77
CA SER A 123 0.23 -2.02 9.47
C SER A 123 1.23 -3.18 9.58
N ALA A 124 2.10 -3.17 10.61
CA ALA A 124 3.00 -4.29 10.87
C ALA A 124 2.23 -5.61 11.10
N ARG A 125 1.22 -5.59 11.97
CA ARG A 125 0.39 -6.78 12.24
C ARG A 125 -0.33 -7.30 11.00
N VAL A 126 -0.76 -6.42 10.11
CA VAL A 126 -1.41 -6.80 8.84
C VAL A 126 -0.44 -7.57 7.93
N LEU A 127 0.82 -7.14 7.89
CA LEU A 127 1.89 -7.80 7.14
C LEU A 127 2.29 -9.14 7.78
N GLU A 128 2.45 -9.18 9.11
CA GLU A 128 2.77 -10.40 9.86
C GLU A 128 1.71 -11.49 9.67
N LYS A 129 0.42 -11.13 9.64
CA LYS A 129 -0.68 -12.05 9.32
C LYS A 129 -0.61 -12.62 7.91
N ASN A 130 0.07 -11.93 7.00
CA ASN A 130 0.36 -12.38 5.64
C ASN A 130 1.76 -13.00 5.54
N GLU A 131 2.39 -13.36 6.66
CA GLU A 131 3.70 -14.02 6.75
C GLU A 131 4.85 -13.19 6.17
N PHE A 132 4.70 -11.86 6.16
CA PHE A 132 5.84 -10.98 5.93
C PHE A 132 6.73 -10.97 7.17
N ILE A 133 8.03 -10.92 6.95
CA ILE A 133 9.05 -10.96 7.99
C ILE A 133 9.73 -9.58 8.06
N ALA A 134 9.88 -9.03 9.26
CA ALA A 134 10.69 -7.83 9.47
C ALA A 134 12.18 -8.13 9.21
N ARG A 135 12.84 -7.30 8.40
CA ARG A 135 14.25 -7.49 7.99
C ARG A 135 15.15 -6.40 8.54
N ASP A 136 14.84 -5.15 8.20
CA ASP A 136 15.73 -4.01 8.41
C ASP A 136 15.00 -2.84 9.06
N LEU A 137 15.76 -1.99 9.75
CA LEU A 137 15.33 -0.65 10.13
C LEU A 137 16.09 0.35 9.26
N ILE A 138 15.37 1.03 8.37
CA ILE A 138 15.98 1.97 7.43
C ILE A 138 15.58 3.41 7.72
N THR A 139 16.42 4.35 7.32
CA THR A 139 16.10 5.78 7.31
C THR A 139 15.68 6.18 5.90
N LEU A 140 14.45 6.69 5.73
CA LEU A 140 13.89 7.16 4.47
C LEU A 140 13.77 8.69 4.51
N PRO A 141 14.83 9.44 4.15
CA PRO A 141 14.82 10.91 4.24
C PRO A 141 13.74 11.55 3.35
N PHE A 142 13.36 10.92 2.23
CA PHE A 142 12.28 11.41 1.34
C PHE A 142 10.89 11.29 1.98
N TRP A 143 10.68 10.34 2.90
CA TRP A 143 9.40 10.12 3.58
C TRP A 143 9.19 11.04 4.79
N LYS A 144 10.20 11.85 5.17
CA LYS A 144 10.11 12.85 6.25
C LYS A 144 8.88 13.75 6.10
N ASN A 145 8.56 14.12 4.86
CA ASN A 145 7.43 15.01 4.55
C ASN A 145 6.05 14.33 4.68
N PHE A 146 5.99 13.00 4.67
CA PHE A 146 4.73 12.26 4.60
C PHE A 146 4.45 11.41 5.84
N LEU A 147 5.46 10.72 6.39
CA LEU A 147 5.30 9.88 7.58
C LEU A 147 5.53 10.63 8.90
N GLN A 148 5.99 11.89 8.88
CA GLN A 148 6.44 12.64 10.07
C GLN A 148 7.55 11.93 10.88
N GLN A 149 8.14 10.86 10.33
CA GLN A 149 9.24 10.12 10.91
C GLN A 149 10.22 9.70 9.83
N GLU A 150 11.48 9.64 10.21
CA GLU A 150 12.58 9.36 9.27
C GLU A 150 12.89 7.87 9.15
N LYS A 151 12.33 7.03 10.02
CA LYS A 151 12.65 5.59 10.07
C LYS A 151 11.45 4.72 9.73
N ALA A 152 11.68 3.63 9.00
CA ALA A 152 10.69 2.60 8.71
C ALA A 152 11.30 1.21 8.89
N ILE A 153 10.48 0.27 9.35
CA ILE A 153 10.83 -1.14 9.37
C ILE A 153 10.49 -1.73 8.00
N VAL A 154 11.45 -2.40 7.39
CA VAL A 154 11.25 -3.12 6.13
C VAL A 154 10.71 -4.49 6.46
N TYR A 155 9.54 -4.79 5.92
CA TYR A 155 8.94 -6.12 5.89
C TYR A 155 9.12 -6.70 4.50
N TYR A 156 9.37 -8.00 4.40
CA TYR A 156 9.45 -8.68 3.11
C TYR A 156 8.82 -10.05 3.15
N LYS A 157 8.39 -10.52 1.98
CA LYS A 157 7.94 -11.90 1.75
C LYS A 157 8.53 -12.40 0.45
N LYS A 158 9.24 -13.52 0.52
CA LYS A 158 9.66 -14.28 -0.66
C LYS A 158 8.47 -15.06 -1.20
N LEU A 159 8.31 -15.04 -2.51
CA LEU A 159 7.26 -15.74 -3.21
C LEU A 159 7.91 -16.95 -3.90
N ASP A 160 7.85 -18.11 -3.24
CA ASP A 160 8.40 -19.34 -3.81
C ASP A 160 7.65 -19.74 -5.09
N GLU A 161 8.37 -20.22 -6.10
CA GLU A 161 7.78 -20.67 -7.38
C GLU A 161 6.88 -21.91 -7.24
N LYS A 162 6.95 -22.61 -6.10
CA LYS A 162 6.35 -23.95 -5.92
C LYS A 162 4.83 -23.96 -5.71
N GLU A 163 4.18 -22.81 -5.61
CA GLU A 163 2.72 -22.71 -5.44
C GLU A 163 2.02 -22.09 -6.66
N ARG A 164 2.49 -22.41 -7.88
CA ARG A 164 1.65 -22.23 -9.08
C ARG A 164 0.52 -23.26 -9.04
N ILE A 165 -0.56 -22.93 -8.34
CA ILE A 165 -1.81 -23.67 -8.45
C ILE A 165 -2.39 -23.38 -9.85
N TYR A 166 -2.61 -24.46 -10.59
CA TYR A 166 -3.06 -24.54 -11.98
C TYR A 166 -4.44 -23.91 -12.21
#